data_AF-A0A7C4ZH72-F1
#
_entry.id   AF-A0A7C4ZH72-F1
#
_cell.length_a   1.000
_cell.length_b   1.000
_cell.length_c   1.000
_cell.angle_alpha   90.00
_cell.angle_beta   90.00
_cell.angle_gamma   90.00
#
_symmetry.space_group_name_H-M   'P 1'
#
loop_
_entity.id
_entity.type
_entity.pdbx_description
1 polymer ?
#
loop_
_entity_poly.entity_id
_entity_poly.type
_entity_poly.pdbx_seq_one_letter_code
_entity_poly.pdbx_strand_id
1 'polypeptide(L)'
;MSLVERILASVQWDRWIFPISFSKPINLVNQRVAVISHEHRDHWIGTERAELVLYPKEVHPPYYGRSLLPVGEYPERIDKLVFVKLNKRRIERLIGKAIPRPHAFFWLIDGRWRSESARILFVGDMNLSDVRTVQEVVEKITSSTFLNAVILPSFGGVNGHGGTNLLLALAVDELARELKEEYKIMVNALPHPVPAKWATYNAADAVNQVVAKAFHK
;
A
#
# COMPACT_ATOMS: atom_id res chain seq x y z
N MET A 1 23.73 -8.75 -9.20
CA MET A 1 22.85 -8.50 -8.04
C MET A 1 23.04 -9.61 -7.02
N SER A 2 23.48 -9.27 -5.81
CA SER A 2 23.72 -10.22 -4.71
C SER A 2 22.41 -10.76 -4.11
N LEU A 3 22.48 -11.83 -3.33
CA LEU A 3 21.33 -12.38 -2.60
C LEU A 3 20.79 -11.38 -1.56
N VAL A 4 21.68 -10.59 -0.96
CA VAL A 4 21.34 -9.53 0.01
C VAL A 4 20.60 -8.39 -0.68
N GLU A 5 21.03 -7.95 -1.86
CA GLU A 5 20.32 -6.94 -2.66
C GLU A 5 18.94 -7.43 -3.10
N ARG A 6 18.79 -8.73 -3.39
CA ARG A 6 17.49 -9.34 -3.72
C ARG A 6 16.58 -9.49 -2.50
N ILE A 7 17.13 -9.78 -1.33
CA ILE A 7 16.39 -9.84 -0.07
C ILE A 7 15.98 -8.43 0.33
N LEU A 8 16.88 -7.45 0.25
CA LEU A 8 16.59 -6.05 0.47
C LEU A 8 15.52 -5.57 -0.50
N ALA A 9 15.64 -5.75 -1.82
CA ALA A 9 14.60 -5.43 -2.80
C ALA A 9 13.26 -6.19 -2.57
N SER A 10 13.28 -7.39 -1.98
CA SER A 10 12.05 -8.13 -1.63
C SER A 10 11.42 -7.69 -0.30
N VAL A 11 12.22 -7.07 0.59
CA VAL A 11 11.82 -6.53 1.90
C VAL A 11 11.57 -5.02 1.79
N GLN A 12 12.07 -4.38 0.75
CA GLN A 12 11.97 -2.97 0.46
C GLN A 12 10.69 -2.72 -0.33
N TRP A 13 9.77 -1.96 0.27
CA TRP A 13 8.92 -0.92 -0.35
C TRP A 13 7.95 -1.29 -1.49
N ASP A 14 7.97 -2.48 -2.05
CA ASP A 14 7.72 -2.58 -3.50
C ASP A 14 6.43 -3.28 -3.92
N ARG A 15 5.92 -4.19 -3.08
CA ARG A 15 4.67 -4.91 -3.35
C ARG A 15 3.91 -5.21 -2.08
N TRP A 16 2.58 -5.12 -2.15
CA TRP A 16 1.72 -5.52 -1.04
C TRP A 16 0.83 -6.69 -1.39
N ILE A 17 0.98 -7.79 -0.66
CA ILE A 17 0.35 -9.08 -0.96
C ILE A 17 -0.94 -9.27 -0.16
N PHE A 18 -2.07 -9.33 -0.86
CA PHE A 18 -3.40 -9.62 -0.35
C PHE A 18 -3.75 -11.09 -0.58
N PRO A 19 -4.14 -11.84 0.46
CA PRO A 19 -4.71 -13.17 0.27
C PRO A 19 -6.11 -13.07 -0.40
N ILE A 20 -6.34 -13.90 -1.43
CA ILE A 20 -7.61 -13.95 -2.18
C ILE A 20 -8.54 -15.04 -1.62
N SER A 21 -8.00 -16.02 -0.86
CA SER A 21 -8.79 -17.09 -0.25
C SER A 21 -8.56 -17.17 1.26
N PHE A 22 -9.47 -16.57 2.04
CA PHE A 22 -9.47 -16.61 3.50
C PHE A 22 -9.94 -17.96 4.09
N SER A 23 -10.23 -18.95 3.25
CA SER A 23 -10.90 -20.20 3.66
C SER A 23 -10.08 -21.49 3.46
N LYS A 24 -8.85 -21.39 2.93
CA LYS A 24 -7.95 -22.55 2.72
C LYS A 24 -6.52 -22.21 3.12
N PRO A 25 -5.74 -23.20 3.62
CA PRO A 25 -4.33 -22.98 3.96
C PRO A 25 -3.52 -22.55 2.73
N ILE A 26 -2.62 -21.59 2.95
CA ILE A 26 -1.91 -20.71 2.01
C ILE A 26 -0.95 -21.44 1.03
N ASN A 27 -0.95 -22.78 1.01
CA ASN A 27 0.02 -23.58 0.27
C ASN A 27 -0.39 -23.94 -1.17
N LEU A 28 -1.40 -23.29 -1.74
CA LEU A 28 -1.81 -23.48 -3.13
C LEU A 28 -1.44 -22.24 -3.97
N VAL A 29 -0.61 -22.48 -4.97
CA VAL A 29 -0.21 -21.58 -6.06
C VAL A 29 -1.48 -20.85 -6.57
N ASN A 30 -1.50 -19.51 -6.55
CA ASN A 30 -2.62 -18.61 -6.95
C ASN A 30 -3.62 -18.16 -5.86
N GLN A 31 -3.19 -17.84 -4.64
CA GLN A 31 -4.07 -17.23 -3.62
C GLN A 31 -3.65 -15.82 -3.18
N ARG A 32 -2.85 -15.11 -3.98
CA ARG A 32 -2.23 -13.85 -3.58
C ARG A 32 -2.30 -12.83 -4.70
N VAL A 33 -2.71 -11.62 -4.35
CA VAL A 33 -2.73 -10.44 -5.21
C VAL A 33 -1.70 -9.45 -4.69
N ALA A 34 -0.80 -8.96 -5.53
CA ALA A 34 0.11 -7.87 -5.17
C ALA A 34 -0.31 -6.56 -5.84
N VAL A 35 -0.12 -5.41 -5.18
CA VAL A 35 -0.11 -4.08 -5.85
C VAL A 35 1.29 -3.49 -5.82
N ILE A 36 1.73 -2.83 -6.90
CA ILE A 36 3.04 -2.14 -6.92
C ILE A 36 2.97 -0.76 -6.26
N SER A 37 4.07 -0.34 -5.66
CA SER A 37 4.16 0.88 -4.86
C SER A 37 4.56 2.14 -5.65
N HIS A 38 5.41 2.03 -6.68
CA HIS A 38 5.80 3.12 -7.57
C HIS A 38 6.37 2.60 -8.91
N GLU A 39 7.07 3.42 -9.70
CA GLU A 39 7.51 3.10 -11.08
C GLU A 39 8.91 2.45 -11.17
N HIS A 40 9.49 1.96 -10.06
CA HIS A 40 10.85 1.42 -10.10
C HIS A 40 10.94 -0.02 -10.67
N ARG A 41 12.14 -0.36 -11.16
CA ARG A 41 12.43 -1.63 -11.86
C ARG A 41 12.61 -2.82 -10.92
N ASP A 42 12.89 -2.59 -9.65
CA ASP A 42 13.02 -3.60 -8.60
C ASP A 42 11.68 -4.29 -8.25
N HIS A 43 10.54 -3.63 -8.47
CA HIS A 43 9.20 -4.19 -8.26
C HIS A 43 8.90 -5.48 -9.05
N TRP A 44 9.60 -5.68 -10.15
CA TRP A 44 9.43 -6.81 -11.05
C TRP A 44 10.29 -8.00 -10.66
N ILE A 45 11.18 -7.86 -9.67
CA ILE A 45 12.05 -8.97 -9.27
C ILE A 45 11.23 -10.03 -8.54
N GLY A 46 11.12 -11.21 -9.14
CA GLY A 46 10.46 -12.37 -8.52
C GLY A 46 8.93 -12.43 -8.68
N THR A 47 8.32 -11.72 -9.65
CA THR A 47 6.89 -11.93 -9.98
C THR A 47 6.62 -13.26 -10.70
N GLU A 48 7.65 -14.07 -10.93
CA GLU A 48 7.50 -15.47 -11.37
C GLU A 48 6.92 -16.37 -10.27
N ARG A 49 6.85 -15.87 -9.03
CA ARG A 49 6.21 -16.54 -7.89
C ARG A 49 4.71 -16.25 -7.90
N ALA A 50 3.88 -17.25 -8.23
CA ALA A 50 2.48 -17.53 -7.83
C ALA A 50 1.45 -16.41 -7.47
N GLU A 51 1.72 -15.14 -7.76
CA GLU A 51 0.98 -13.96 -7.31
C GLU A 51 0.50 -13.16 -8.52
N LEU A 52 -0.76 -12.73 -8.52
CA LEU A 52 -1.28 -11.79 -9.51
C LEU A 52 -0.87 -10.37 -9.10
N VAL A 53 -0.07 -9.69 -9.90
CA VAL A 53 0.42 -8.33 -9.63
C VAL A 53 -0.40 -7.30 -10.40
N LEU A 54 -1.08 -6.41 -9.68
CA LEU A 54 -1.75 -5.25 -10.23
C LEU A 54 -0.78 -4.08 -10.29
N TYR A 55 -0.79 -3.40 -11.44
CA TYR A 55 0.05 -2.21 -11.66
C TYR A 55 -0.74 -1.12 -12.36
N PRO A 56 -0.45 0.18 -12.15
CA PRO A 56 -1.12 1.23 -12.89
C PRO A 56 -0.81 1.09 -14.38
N LYS A 57 -1.82 1.22 -15.25
CA LYS A 57 -1.72 0.99 -16.70
C LYS A 57 -0.65 1.85 -17.40
N GLU A 58 -0.31 3.00 -16.82
CA GLU A 58 0.76 3.87 -17.31
C GLU A 58 2.19 3.34 -17.05
N VAL A 59 2.34 2.35 -16.17
CA VAL A 59 3.62 1.73 -15.86
C VAL A 59 3.95 0.68 -16.91
N HIS A 60 5.17 0.72 -17.42
CA HIS A 60 5.66 -0.22 -18.43
C HIS A 60 6.46 -1.33 -17.76
N PRO A 61 5.90 -2.54 -17.60
CA PRO A 61 6.64 -3.64 -17.00
C PRO A 61 7.81 -4.07 -17.91
N PRO A 62 8.93 -4.54 -17.34
CA PRO A 62 10.09 -5.01 -18.10
C PRO A 62 9.81 -6.31 -18.87
N TYR A 63 8.73 -7.03 -18.52
CA TYR A 63 8.22 -8.19 -19.24
C TYR A 63 6.71 -8.27 -19.08
N TYR A 64 6.03 -8.90 -20.04
CA TYR A 64 4.60 -9.15 -19.97
C TYR A 64 4.36 -10.62 -19.67
N GLY A 65 3.71 -10.92 -18.54
CA GLY A 65 3.39 -12.27 -18.10
C GLY A 65 1.92 -12.39 -17.70
N ARG A 66 1.39 -13.62 -17.68
CA ARG A 66 -0.02 -13.90 -17.30
C ARG A 66 -0.37 -13.47 -15.87
N SER A 67 0.64 -13.24 -15.04
CA SER A 67 0.50 -12.81 -13.64
C SER A 67 0.53 -11.29 -13.46
N LEU A 68 0.51 -10.49 -14.53
CA LEU A 68 0.51 -9.03 -14.46
C LEU A 68 -0.80 -8.46 -15.00
N LEU A 69 -1.49 -7.65 -14.21
CA LEU A 69 -2.77 -7.02 -14.56
C LEU A 69 -2.66 -5.49 -14.53
N PRO A 70 -2.75 -4.78 -15.68
CA PRO A 70 -2.78 -3.34 -15.69
C PRO A 70 -4.13 -2.81 -15.17
N VAL A 71 -4.08 -1.85 -14.25
CA VAL A 71 -5.22 -1.15 -13.66
C VAL A 71 -5.26 0.27 -14.19
N GLY A 72 -6.32 0.58 -14.93
CA GLY A 72 -6.53 1.90 -15.50
C GLY A 72 -7.39 2.80 -14.63
N GLU A 73 -8.34 3.47 -15.27
CA GLU A 73 -9.32 4.29 -14.56
C GLU A 73 -10.38 3.43 -13.86
N TYR A 74 -10.73 2.26 -14.36
CA TYR A 74 -11.78 1.46 -13.73
C TYR A 74 -11.24 0.65 -12.55
N PRO A 75 -12.05 0.44 -11.49
CA PRO A 75 -11.70 -0.48 -10.42
C PRO A 75 -11.50 -1.90 -10.95
N GLU A 76 -10.48 -2.60 -10.46
CA GLU A 76 -10.31 -4.02 -10.72
C GLU A 76 -10.86 -4.84 -9.57
N ARG A 77 -11.70 -5.84 -9.89
CA ARG A 77 -12.30 -6.72 -8.88
C ARG A 77 -11.67 -8.10 -8.95
N ILE A 78 -11.12 -8.54 -7.82
CA ILE A 78 -10.54 -9.87 -7.67
C ILE A 78 -11.15 -10.52 -6.44
N ASP A 79 -11.99 -11.53 -6.67
CA ASP A 79 -12.84 -12.16 -5.67
C ASP A 79 -13.68 -11.12 -4.88
N LYS A 80 -13.43 -11.00 -3.58
CA LYS A 80 -14.14 -10.11 -2.65
C LYS A 80 -13.48 -8.75 -2.49
N LEU A 81 -12.36 -8.52 -3.19
CA LEU A 81 -11.59 -7.28 -3.13
C LEU A 81 -11.78 -6.45 -4.40
N VAL A 82 -11.87 -5.14 -4.22
CA VAL A 82 -11.93 -4.14 -5.28
C VAL A 82 -10.74 -3.21 -5.10
N PHE A 83 -9.91 -3.13 -6.14
CA PHE A 83 -8.69 -2.34 -6.17
C PHE A 83 -8.90 -1.10 -7.03
N VAL A 84 -8.74 0.07 -6.42
CA VAL A 84 -8.89 1.35 -7.09
C VAL A 84 -7.57 2.11 -7.03
N LYS A 85 -6.97 2.34 -8.20
CA LYS A 85 -5.83 3.23 -8.30
C LYS A 85 -6.30 4.69 -8.23
N LEU A 86 -5.81 5.43 -7.25
CA LEU A 86 -6.05 6.87 -7.11
C LEU A 86 -4.95 7.62 -7.88
N ASN A 87 -5.21 7.89 -9.16
CA ASN A 87 -4.32 8.74 -9.94
C ASN A 87 -4.44 10.22 -9.50
N LYS A 88 -3.53 11.07 -9.95
CA LYS A 88 -3.52 12.51 -9.64
C LYS A 88 -4.91 13.14 -9.81
N ARG A 89 -5.56 12.94 -10.97
CA ARG A 89 -6.89 13.51 -11.25
C ARG A 89 -7.95 13.06 -10.25
N ARG A 90 -7.90 11.81 -9.79
CA ARG A 90 -8.83 11.28 -8.77
C ARG A 90 -8.56 11.87 -7.41
N ILE A 91 -7.29 11.99 -7.02
CA ILE A 91 -6.90 12.64 -5.77
C ILE A 91 -7.37 14.09 -5.79
N GLU A 92 -7.09 14.84 -6.86
CA GLU A 92 -7.52 16.24 -7.00
C GLU A 92 -9.03 16.42 -6.90
N ARG A 93 -9.82 15.52 -7.50
CA ARG A 93 -11.29 15.52 -7.37
C ARG A 93 -11.75 15.19 -5.95
N LEU A 94 -11.08 14.25 -5.29
CA LEU A 94 -11.40 13.84 -3.92
C LEU A 94 -11.15 14.98 -2.92
N ILE A 95 -10.01 15.66 -3.05
CA ILE A 95 -9.61 16.74 -2.13
C ILE A 95 -10.16 18.11 -2.52
N GLY A 96 -10.61 18.28 -3.77
CA GLY A 96 -11.18 19.53 -4.27
C GLY A 96 -10.15 20.60 -4.64
N LYS A 97 -8.89 20.23 -4.91
CA LYS A 97 -7.83 21.15 -5.34
C LYS A 97 -6.74 20.46 -6.13
N ALA A 98 -5.93 21.25 -6.84
CA ALA A 98 -4.77 20.76 -7.56
C ALA A 98 -3.64 20.33 -6.60
N ILE A 99 -2.89 19.28 -6.99
CA ILE A 99 -1.72 18.81 -6.25
C ILE A 99 -0.50 18.62 -7.17
N PRO A 100 0.72 18.60 -6.60
CA PRO A 100 1.89 18.06 -7.28
C PRO A 100 1.64 16.64 -7.80
N ARG A 101 2.43 16.20 -8.79
CA ARG A 101 2.38 14.80 -9.22
C ARG A 101 2.84 13.92 -8.04
N PRO A 102 2.00 13.01 -7.53
CA PRO A 102 2.42 12.11 -6.45
C PRO A 102 3.59 11.25 -6.91
N HIS A 103 4.55 11.03 -6.01
CA HIS A 103 5.62 10.08 -6.25
C HIS A 103 5.13 8.65 -5.95
N ALA A 104 4.41 8.48 -4.84
CA ALA A 104 3.76 7.22 -4.48
C ALA A 104 2.57 6.86 -5.39
N PHE A 105 2.33 5.57 -5.58
CA PHE A 105 1.01 5.08 -5.99
C PHE A 105 0.08 4.90 -4.80
N PHE A 106 -1.13 5.44 -4.97
CA PHE A 106 -2.20 5.37 -3.99
C PHE A 106 -3.21 4.33 -4.45
N TRP A 107 -3.46 3.35 -3.60
CA TRP A 107 -4.42 2.28 -3.86
C TRP A 107 -5.48 2.27 -2.76
N LEU A 108 -6.74 2.44 -3.14
CA LEU A 108 -7.86 2.20 -2.25
C LEU A 108 -8.35 0.77 -2.49
N ILE A 109 -8.29 -0.05 -1.46
CA ILE A 109 -8.76 -1.43 -1.49
C ILE A 109 -10.03 -1.52 -0.65
N ASP A 110 -11.11 -1.90 -1.30
CA ASP A 110 -12.38 -2.23 -0.65
C ASP A 110 -12.54 -3.74 -0.61
N GLY A 111 -12.97 -4.28 0.53
CA GLY A 111 -13.36 -5.68 0.63
C GLY A 111 -14.71 -5.83 1.30
N ARG A 112 -15.38 -6.96 1.02
CA ARG A 112 -16.57 -7.39 1.76
C ARG A 112 -16.45 -8.83 2.21
N TRP A 113 -16.73 -9.08 3.47
CA TRP A 113 -16.80 -10.43 4.03
C TRP A 113 -18.06 -10.58 4.88
N ARG A 114 -18.95 -11.50 4.46
CA ARG A 114 -20.30 -11.63 5.06
C ARG A 114 -21.01 -10.26 5.04
N SER A 115 -21.39 -9.75 6.22
CA SER A 115 -22.02 -8.43 6.41
C SER A 115 -21.02 -7.29 6.67
N GLU A 116 -19.72 -7.60 6.79
CA GLU A 116 -18.69 -6.61 7.11
C GLU A 116 -18.04 -6.07 5.84
N SER A 117 -17.70 -4.78 5.87
CA SER A 117 -16.95 -4.11 4.81
C SER A 117 -15.69 -3.50 5.40
N ALA A 118 -14.57 -3.61 4.69
CA ALA A 118 -13.36 -2.89 5.03
C ALA A 118 -12.87 -2.05 3.85
N ARG A 119 -12.27 -0.91 4.18
CA ARG A 119 -11.65 0.03 3.27
C ARG A 119 -10.26 0.33 3.78
N ILE A 120 -9.27 0.16 2.92
CA ILE A 120 -7.85 0.28 3.24
C ILE A 120 -7.20 1.20 2.21
N LEU A 121 -6.45 2.20 2.69
CA LEU A 121 -5.60 3.03 1.83
C LEU A 121 -4.17 2.52 1.90
N PHE A 122 -3.63 2.11 0.77
CA PHE A 122 -2.23 1.77 0.62
C PHE A 122 -1.50 2.91 -0.10
N VAL A 123 -0.40 3.35 0.50
CA VAL A 123 0.48 4.38 -0.04
C VAL A 123 1.83 3.73 -0.33
N GLY A 124 2.25 3.80 -1.58
CA GLY A 124 3.56 3.30 -2.02
C GLY A 124 4.73 4.17 -1.55
N ASP A 125 5.90 4.01 -2.19
CA ASP A 125 7.09 4.77 -1.82
C ASP A 125 6.86 6.27 -1.97
N MET A 126 7.00 7.01 -0.88
CA MET A 126 6.46 8.35 -0.74
C MET A 126 7.57 9.34 -0.49
N ASN A 127 7.41 10.58 -0.97
CA ASN A 127 8.28 11.69 -0.63
C ASN A 127 7.60 12.66 0.35
N LEU A 128 8.28 13.74 0.73
CA LEU A 128 7.74 14.75 1.65
C LEU A 128 6.44 15.40 1.15
N SER A 129 6.27 15.59 -0.17
CA SER A 129 5.05 16.17 -0.74
C SER A 129 3.86 15.21 -0.70
N ASP A 130 4.12 13.90 -0.71
CA ASP A 130 3.09 12.89 -0.59
C ASP A 130 2.51 12.83 0.83
N VAL A 131 3.30 13.13 1.88
CA VAL A 131 2.82 13.10 3.29
C VAL A 131 1.58 13.96 3.47
N ARG A 132 1.63 15.21 3.03
CA ARG A 132 0.48 16.12 3.07
C ARG A 132 -0.68 15.62 2.21
N THR A 133 -0.36 15.03 1.05
CA THR A 133 -1.38 14.47 0.15
C THR A 133 -2.12 13.31 0.82
N VAL A 134 -1.41 12.45 1.56
CA VAL A 134 -2.02 11.35 2.32
C VAL A 134 -2.97 11.89 3.39
N GLN A 135 -2.54 12.88 4.18
CA GLN A 135 -3.37 13.50 5.21
C GLN A 135 -4.69 14.01 4.63
N GLU A 136 -4.63 14.80 3.55
CA GLU A 136 -5.81 15.37 2.90
C GLU A 136 -6.72 14.30 2.27
N VAL A 137 -6.14 13.25 1.68
CA VAL A 137 -6.91 12.10 1.17
C VAL A 137 -7.63 11.38 2.30
N VAL A 138 -6.96 11.15 3.43
CA VAL A 138 -7.54 10.46 4.58
C VAL A 138 -8.67 11.29 5.21
N GLU A 139 -8.48 12.59 5.40
CA GLU A 139 -9.50 13.51 5.89
C GLU A 139 -10.76 13.48 4.99
N LYS A 140 -10.57 13.48 3.67
CA LYS A 140 -11.68 13.47 2.71
C LYS A 140 -12.40 12.13 2.62
N ILE A 141 -11.68 11.02 2.75
CA ILE A 141 -12.31 9.70 2.86
C ILE A 141 -13.09 9.65 4.17
N THR A 142 -12.48 9.93 5.31
CA THR A 142 -13.13 9.80 6.62
C THR A 142 -14.33 10.72 6.83
N SER A 143 -14.36 11.89 6.19
CA SER A 143 -15.53 12.79 6.20
C SER A 143 -16.69 12.33 5.32
N SER A 144 -16.46 11.43 4.36
CA SER A 144 -17.49 10.95 3.42
C SER A 144 -17.88 9.49 3.64
N THR A 145 -17.02 8.71 4.28
CA THR A 145 -17.14 7.26 4.44
C THR A 145 -16.17 6.75 5.51
N PHE A 146 -16.16 5.44 5.77
CA PHE A 146 -15.22 4.86 6.72
C PHE A 146 -13.88 4.51 6.05
N LEU A 147 -12.80 4.57 6.81
CA LEU A 147 -11.47 4.08 6.43
C LEU A 147 -10.91 3.27 7.61
N ASN A 148 -10.74 1.97 7.45
CA ASN A 148 -10.33 1.10 8.55
C ASN A 148 -8.83 1.18 8.81
N ALA A 149 -8.05 1.27 7.74
CA ALA A 149 -6.60 1.25 7.84
C ALA A 149 -5.92 2.09 6.75
N VAL A 150 -4.75 2.61 7.12
CA VAL A 150 -3.78 3.19 6.19
C VAL A 150 -2.48 2.41 6.33
N ILE A 151 -1.88 2.04 5.20
CA ILE A 151 -0.59 1.38 5.15
C ILE A 151 0.40 2.39 4.59
N LEU A 152 1.38 2.73 5.42
CA LEU A 152 2.42 3.69 5.10
C LEU A 152 3.76 2.96 4.96
N PRO A 153 4.67 3.52 4.15
CA PRO A 153 5.95 2.90 3.94
C PRO A 153 6.92 3.33 5.07
N SER A 154 7.82 2.45 5.52
CA SER A 154 8.58 2.63 6.78
C SER A 154 10.05 2.97 6.55
N PHE A 155 10.45 4.21 6.84
CA PHE A 155 11.82 4.72 6.67
C PHE A 155 12.75 4.44 7.87
N GLY A 156 12.44 3.44 8.71
CA GLY A 156 13.19 3.17 9.94
C GLY A 156 14.68 2.85 9.68
N GLY A 157 15.62 3.47 10.40
CA GLY A 157 17.05 3.15 10.29
C GLY A 157 17.74 3.66 9.02
N VAL A 158 17.08 4.51 8.22
CA VAL A 158 17.72 5.21 7.09
C VAL A 158 18.63 6.31 7.64
N ASN A 159 19.84 5.94 8.06
CA ASN A 159 20.88 6.86 8.52
C ASN A 159 21.85 7.27 7.40
N GLY A 160 21.78 6.64 6.23
CA GLY A 160 22.66 6.88 5.10
C GLY A 160 21.86 7.24 3.86
N HIS A 161 21.71 8.54 3.60
CA HIS A 161 21.57 9.23 2.31
C HIS A 161 20.78 10.54 2.49
N GLY A 162 21.46 11.58 3.01
CA GLY A 162 20.95 12.96 3.02
C GLY A 162 19.92 13.29 4.11
N GLY A 163 19.90 14.55 4.57
CA GLY A 163 18.97 15.03 5.60
C GLY A 163 17.48 14.91 5.23
N THR A 164 17.16 14.74 3.95
CA THR A 164 15.79 14.58 3.43
C THR A 164 15.12 13.29 3.94
N ASN A 165 15.86 12.19 4.11
CA ASN A 165 15.29 10.92 4.54
C ASN A 165 14.90 10.91 6.02
N LEU A 166 15.66 11.61 6.87
CA LEU A 166 15.30 11.79 8.28
C LEU A 166 14.05 12.66 8.41
N LEU A 167 13.97 13.76 7.66
CA LEU A 167 12.79 14.62 7.64
C LEU A 167 11.54 13.86 7.18
N LEU A 168 11.68 13.01 6.17
CA LEU A 168 10.60 12.16 5.69
C LEU A 168 10.16 11.12 6.74
N ALA A 169 11.11 10.48 7.41
CA ALA A 169 10.81 9.53 8.48
C ALA A 169 10.04 10.18 9.63
N LEU A 170 10.44 11.39 10.05
CA LEU A 170 9.74 12.17 11.08
C LEU A 170 8.34 12.59 10.62
N ALA A 171 8.21 13.06 9.38
CA ALA A 171 6.91 13.46 8.83
C ALA A 171 5.93 12.28 8.72
N VAL A 172 6.42 11.09 8.38
CA VAL A 172 5.60 9.86 8.34
C VAL A 172 5.21 9.40 9.75
N ASP A 173 6.11 9.53 10.73
CA ASP A 173 5.81 9.23 12.13
C ASP A 173 4.72 10.15 12.69
N GLU A 174 4.84 11.46 12.43
CA GLU A 174 3.85 12.46 12.81
C GLU A 174 2.49 12.21 12.14
N LEU A 175 2.48 11.98 10.82
CA LEU A 175 1.27 11.58 10.09
C LEU A 175 0.65 10.33 10.71
N ALA A 176 1.43 9.28 10.97
CA ALA A 176 0.92 8.05 11.55
C ALA A 176 0.28 8.27 12.93
N ARG A 177 0.87 9.14 13.76
CA ARG A 177 0.30 9.53 15.05
C ARG A 177 -1.04 10.25 14.87
N GLU A 178 -1.10 11.26 14.00
CA GLU A 178 -2.32 12.02 13.71
C GLU A 178 -3.45 11.10 13.21
N LEU A 179 -3.16 10.22 12.24
CA LEU A 179 -4.11 9.26 11.70
C LEU A 179 -4.71 8.33 12.77
N LYS A 180 -3.91 7.92 13.77
CA LYS A 180 -4.38 7.10 14.89
C LYS A 180 -5.17 7.92 15.91
N GLU A 181 -4.70 9.10 16.26
CA GLU A 181 -5.24 9.90 17.36
C GLU A 181 -6.52 10.64 16.95
N GLU A 182 -6.52 11.28 15.79
CA GLU A 182 -7.63 12.12 15.32
C GLU A 182 -8.68 11.30 14.59
N TYR A 183 -8.26 10.44 13.67
CA TYR A 183 -9.17 9.70 12.79
C TYR A 183 -9.51 8.28 13.26
N LYS A 184 -8.86 7.82 14.35
CA LYS A 184 -9.01 6.46 14.91
C LYS A 184 -8.76 5.35 13.89
N ILE A 185 -7.86 5.60 12.93
CA ILE A 185 -7.50 4.66 11.87
C ILE A 185 -6.39 3.73 12.34
N MET A 186 -6.43 2.46 11.93
CA MET A 186 -5.29 1.58 12.09
C MET A 186 -4.18 1.94 11.11
N VAL A 187 -3.00 2.32 11.61
CA VAL A 187 -1.86 2.66 10.77
C VAL A 187 -0.82 1.56 10.82
N ASN A 188 -0.44 1.02 9.66
CA ASN A 188 0.48 -0.11 9.54
C ASN A 188 1.68 0.24 8.67
N ALA A 189 2.80 -0.43 8.94
CA ALA A 189 4.03 -0.24 8.19
C ALA A 189 4.23 -1.36 7.17
N LEU A 190 4.75 -0.97 6.00
CA LEU A 190 5.39 -1.92 5.10
C LEU A 190 6.48 -2.72 5.82
N PRO A 191 6.76 -3.97 5.38
CA PRO A 191 7.93 -4.72 5.84
C PRO A 191 9.17 -3.84 5.72
N HIS A 192 9.97 -3.79 6.79
CA HIS A 192 11.23 -3.07 6.80
C HIS A 192 12.20 -3.76 7.78
N PRO A 193 13.52 -3.83 7.51
CA PRO A 193 14.49 -4.45 8.43
C PRO A 193 14.50 -3.80 9.82
N VAL A 194 14.13 -2.52 9.89
CA VAL A 194 13.93 -1.79 11.13
C VAL A 194 12.44 -1.52 11.31
N PRO A 195 11.79 -2.11 12.33
CA PRO A 195 10.37 -1.91 12.58
C PRO A 195 10.04 -0.44 12.85
N ALA A 196 8.94 0.04 12.25
CA ALA A 196 8.31 1.30 12.58
C ALA A 196 7.63 1.22 13.95
N LYS A 197 8.09 2.05 14.89
CA LYS A 197 7.49 2.14 16.23
C LYS A 197 6.07 2.70 16.22
N TRP A 198 5.74 3.51 15.21
CA TRP A 198 4.40 4.05 15.03
C TRP A 198 3.41 3.03 14.48
N ALA A 199 3.85 1.93 13.89
CA ALA A 199 2.93 1.01 13.27
C ALA A 199 2.17 0.18 14.32
N THR A 200 0.89 -0.06 14.07
CA THR A 200 0.10 -1.05 14.81
C THR A 200 0.65 -2.44 14.50
N TYR A 201 0.93 -2.71 13.22
CA TYR A 201 1.60 -3.90 12.75
C TYR A 201 2.71 -3.56 11.74
N ASN A 202 3.86 -4.23 11.89
CA ASN A 202 4.99 -4.18 10.97
C ASN A 202 5.00 -5.45 10.09
N ALA A 203 5.25 -5.29 8.79
CA ALA A 203 5.41 -6.39 7.82
C ALA A 203 4.15 -7.25 7.52
N ALA A 204 4.31 -8.23 6.62
CA ALA A 204 3.27 -8.88 5.78
C ALA A 204 1.97 -9.34 6.50
N ASP A 205 2.04 -9.60 7.79
CA ASP A 205 0.87 -9.93 8.60
C ASP A 205 -0.04 -8.74 8.90
N ALA A 206 0.38 -7.51 8.62
CA ALA A 206 -0.49 -6.33 8.70
C ALA A 206 -1.72 -6.47 7.80
N VAL A 207 -1.58 -7.08 6.60
CA VAL A 207 -2.74 -7.40 5.74
C VAL A 207 -3.63 -8.40 6.45
N ASN A 208 -3.05 -9.50 6.92
CA ASN A 208 -3.79 -10.58 7.53
C ASN A 208 -4.49 -10.12 8.81
N GLN A 209 -3.88 -9.21 9.57
CA GLN A 209 -4.41 -8.68 10.82
C GLN A 209 -5.39 -7.54 10.59
N VAL A 210 -5.16 -6.65 9.63
CA VAL A 210 -6.15 -5.65 9.20
C VAL A 210 -7.36 -6.35 8.64
N VAL A 211 -7.16 -7.32 7.74
CA VAL A 211 -8.23 -8.11 7.17
C VAL A 211 -8.92 -8.90 8.28
N ALA A 212 -8.21 -9.69 9.07
CA ALA A 212 -8.84 -10.48 10.13
C ALA A 212 -9.61 -9.59 11.11
N LYS A 213 -9.09 -8.43 11.49
CA LYS A 213 -9.75 -7.52 12.43
C LYS A 213 -10.88 -6.70 11.80
N ALA A 214 -10.83 -6.44 10.50
CA ALA A 214 -11.86 -5.70 9.76
C ALA A 214 -12.93 -6.59 9.12
N PHE A 215 -12.71 -7.91 9.07
CA PHE A 215 -13.59 -8.89 8.41
C PHE A 215 -13.96 -10.12 9.27
N HIS A 216 -13.42 -10.29 10.49
CA HIS A 216 -13.80 -11.36 11.43
C HIS A 216 -14.34 -10.83 12.76
N LYS A 217 -15.01 -9.69 12.79
CA LYS A 217 -15.89 -9.36 13.93
C LYS A 217 -17.27 -10.00 13.77
#